data_AF-A2U0M1-F1
#
_entry.id   AF-A2U0M1-F1
#
_cell.length_a   1.000
_cell.length_b   1.000
_cell.length_c   1.000
_cell.angle_alpha   90.00
_cell.angle_beta   90.00
_cell.angle_gamma   90.00
#
_symmetry.space_group_name_H-M   'P 1'
#
loop_
_entity.id
_entity.type
_entity.pdbx_description
1 polymer ?
#
loop_
_entity_poly.entity_id
_entity_poly.type
_entity_poly.pdbx_seq_one_letter_code
_entity_poly.pdbx_strand_id
1 'polypeptide(L)'
;MKTIKKISTLFLLLVGIFSFTTIETKTSKNGINLDQIDVIEALNKEYFECRPSSKIMFYVESTVEKKSRGYNVVKADIKVLDRQTGNTKLLASQSIVIANNKDAILEIPELSDARSTTELTNGDILLHKNNTNKYQFNDLVKYNSLYNSYVNSTNKLLNTSRLNK
;
A
#
# COMPACT_ATOMS: atom_id res chain seq x y z
N MET A 1 16.38 38.30 -40.11
CA MET A 1 15.41 37.19 -39.96
C MET A 1 16.04 35.80 -39.82
N LYS A 2 17.13 35.46 -40.54
CA LYS A 2 17.74 34.11 -40.46
C LYS A 2 18.39 33.79 -39.10
N THR A 3 18.99 34.79 -38.45
CA THR A 3 19.63 34.67 -37.13
C THR A 3 18.62 34.45 -36.00
N ILE A 4 17.51 35.19 -36.00
CA ILE A 4 16.44 35.07 -35.00
C ILE A 4 15.78 33.68 -35.03
N LYS A 5 15.55 33.12 -36.23
CA LYS A 5 15.02 31.76 -36.38
C LYS A 5 15.98 30.71 -35.80
N LYS A 6 17.29 30.86 -36.02
CA LYS A 6 18.32 29.96 -35.47
C LYS A 6 18.40 30.01 -33.93
N ILE A 7 18.25 31.20 -33.35
CA ILE A 7 18.24 31.37 -31.88
C ILE A 7 16.97 30.74 -31.28
N SER A 8 15.80 30.97 -31.90
CA SER A 8 14.53 30.38 -31.43
C SER A 8 14.55 28.84 -31.47
N THR A 9 15.10 28.25 -32.53
CA THR A 9 15.26 26.77 -32.60
C THR A 9 16.21 26.24 -31.54
N LEU A 10 17.25 26.99 -31.17
CA LEU A 10 18.18 26.59 -30.11
C LEU A 10 17.50 26.62 -28.72
N PHE A 11 16.67 27.64 -28.46
CA PHE A 11 15.88 27.72 -27.23
C PHE A 11 14.86 26.60 -27.12
N LEU A 12 14.14 26.28 -28.21
CA LEU A 12 13.20 25.16 -28.27
C LEU A 12 13.90 23.82 -28.01
N LEU A 13 15.10 23.63 -28.56
CA LEU A 13 15.91 22.44 -28.31
C LEU A 13 16.34 22.34 -26.84
N LEU A 14 16.79 23.45 -26.24
CA LEU A 14 17.18 23.49 -24.82
C LEU A 14 16.00 23.20 -23.89
N VAL A 15 14.84 23.83 -24.11
CA VAL A 15 13.63 23.58 -23.31
C VAL A 15 13.18 22.13 -23.43
N GLY A 16 13.29 21.52 -24.61
CA GLY A 16 13.04 20.10 -24.82
C GLY A 16 13.97 19.24 -23.97
N ILE A 17 15.28 19.48 -24.02
CA ILE A 17 16.26 18.70 -23.24
C ILE A 17 16.03 18.85 -21.73
N PHE A 18 15.77 20.07 -21.24
CA PHE A 18 15.50 20.32 -19.82
C PHE A 18 14.12 19.84 -19.35
N SER A 19 13.13 19.68 -20.24
CA SER A 19 11.82 19.12 -19.86
C SER A 19 11.86 17.61 -19.62
N PHE A 20 12.85 16.91 -20.18
CA PHE A 20 13.04 15.46 -19.99
C PHE A 20 14.14 15.09 -19.00
N THR A 21 14.71 16.06 -18.27
CA THR A 21 15.52 15.69 -17.10
C THR A 21 14.59 15.15 -16.04
N THR A 22 14.40 13.83 -16.04
CA THR A 22 13.86 13.10 -14.89
C THR A 22 14.68 13.52 -13.69
N ILE A 23 14.05 14.22 -12.75
CA ILE A 23 14.59 14.37 -11.40
C ILE A 23 14.70 12.94 -10.89
N GLU A 24 15.87 12.34 -11.01
CA GLU A 24 16.21 11.16 -10.24
C GLU A 24 16.05 11.59 -8.80
N THR A 25 14.95 11.18 -8.17
CA THR A 25 14.79 11.25 -6.73
C THR A 25 15.94 10.42 -6.19
N LYS A 26 17.05 11.08 -5.88
CA LYS A 26 18.11 10.48 -5.07
C LYS A 26 17.39 9.99 -3.84
N THR A 27 17.18 8.68 -3.74
CA THR A 27 16.70 8.00 -2.54
C THR A 27 17.56 8.54 -1.41
N SER A 28 16.98 9.44 -0.63
CA SER A 28 17.68 10.08 0.47
C SER A 28 18.17 8.94 1.36
N LYS A 29 19.49 8.87 1.60
CA LYS A 29 20.09 7.84 2.47
C LYS A 29 19.54 7.86 3.89
N ASN A 30 18.78 8.91 4.25
CA ASN A 30 17.94 8.92 5.44
C ASN A 30 16.64 8.13 5.16
N GLY A 31 16.76 6.81 5.12
CA GLY A 31 15.61 5.92 5.14
C GLY A 31 14.83 6.09 6.45
N ILE A 32 13.52 5.85 6.42
CA ILE A 32 12.66 5.93 7.60
C ILE A 32 13.22 5.01 8.70
N ASN A 33 13.56 5.60 9.84
CA ASN A 33 13.94 4.83 11.01
C ASN A 33 12.69 4.49 11.84
N LEU A 34 12.35 3.20 11.93
CA LEU A 34 11.18 2.74 12.70
C LEU A 34 11.44 2.72 14.20
N ASP A 35 12.70 2.77 14.62
CA ASP A 35 13.07 2.83 16.03
C ASP A 35 12.80 4.22 16.61
N GLN A 36 12.68 5.24 15.76
CA GLN A 36 12.37 6.62 16.11
C GLN A 36 10.88 6.97 15.97
N ILE A 37 10.07 6.08 15.38
CA ILE A 37 8.65 6.31 15.13
C ILE A 37 7.86 5.28 15.92
N ASP A 38 7.11 5.74 16.92
CA ASP A 38 6.05 4.92 17.50
C ASP A 38 4.86 4.88 16.53
N VAL A 39 4.79 3.77 15.79
CA VAL A 39 3.75 3.53 14.78
C VAL A 39 2.37 3.50 15.42
N ILE A 40 2.24 2.94 16.62
CA ILE A 40 0.94 2.80 17.30
C ILE A 40 0.48 4.16 17.83
N GLU A 41 1.39 4.93 18.44
CA GLU A 41 1.08 6.29 18.86
C GLU A 41 0.70 7.18 17.67
N ALA A 42 1.42 7.07 16.55
CA ALA A 42 1.13 7.83 15.34
C ALA A 42 -0.25 7.48 14.75
N LEU A 43 -0.59 6.19 14.66
CA LEU A 43 -1.91 5.74 14.21
C LEU A 43 -3.03 6.17 15.16
N ASN A 44 -2.79 6.12 16.47
CA ASN A 44 -3.74 6.62 17.47
C ASN A 44 -3.97 8.13 17.30
N LYS A 45 -2.92 8.92 17.09
CA LYS A 45 -3.06 10.36 16.80
C LYS A 45 -3.90 10.58 15.55
N GLU A 46 -3.63 9.87 14.45
CA GLU A 46 -4.46 9.98 13.24
C GLU A 46 -5.92 9.55 13.46
N TYR A 47 -6.18 8.64 14.39
CA TYR A 47 -7.54 8.19 14.72
C TYR A 47 -8.32 9.25 15.51
N PHE A 48 -7.69 9.93 16.47
CA PHE A 48 -8.35 10.91 17.34
C PHE A 48 -8.30 12.34 16.78
N GLU A 49 -7.32 12.66 15.94
CA GLU A 49 -7.17 13.98 15.35
C GLU A 49 -7.90 14.08 14.00
N CYS A 50 -8.51 15.23 13.70
CA CYS A 50 -9.23 15.45 12.44
C CYS A 50 -8.31 15.75 11.24
N ARG A 51 -6.98 15.69 11.41
CA ARG A 51 -6.02 16.08 10.37
C ARG A 51 -4.96 14.98 10.18
N PRO A 52 -4.75 14.50 8.94
CA PRO A 52 -3.66 13.58 8.64
C PRO A 52 -2.29 14.19 8.94
N SER A 53 -1.32 13.35 9.32
CA SER A 53 0.04 13.79 9.56
C SER A 53 0.68 14.41 8.31
N SER A 54 1.37 15.54 8.48
CA SER A 54 2.14 16.18 7.41
C SER A 54 3.50 15.52 7.17
N LYS A 55 3.99 14.73 8.14
CA LYS A 55 5.32 14.13 8.10
C LYS A 55 5.29 12.72 7.54
N ILE A 56 4.31 11.93 7.96
CA ILE A 56 4.21 10.52 7.61
C ILE A 56 2.82 10.19 7.09
N MET A 57 2.71 9.11 6.34
CA MET A 57 1.44 8.58 5.85
C MET A 57 1.49 7.05 5.91
N PHE A 58 0.48 6.45 6.52
CA PHE A 58 0.29 5.00 6.53
C PHE A 58 -0.65 4.59 5.40
N TYR A 59 -0.30 3.51 4.70
CA TYR A 59 -1.10 3.05 3.57
C TYR A 59 -0.84 1.57 3.27
N VAL A 60 -1.73 0.95 2.50
CA VAL A 60 -1.64 -0.44 2.07
C VAL A 60 -1.44 -0.53 0.57
N GLU A 61 -0.38 -1.23 0.16
CA GLU A 61 -0.18 -1.66 -1.22
C GLU A 61 -0.59 -3.12 -1.37
N SER A 62 -1.22 -3.46 -2.48
CA SER A 62 -1.67 -4.82 -2.73
C SER A 62 -1.18 -5.34 -4.08
N THR A 63 -0.84 -6.64 -4.11
CA THR A 63 -0.39 -7.34 -5.30
C THR A 63 -1.03 -8.73 -5.38
N VAL A 64 -1.33 -9.20 -6.58
CA VAL A 64 -1.90 -10.54 -6.76
C VAL A 64 -0.78 -11.57 -6.66
N GLU A 65 -0.86 -12.49 -5.70
CA GLU A 65 0.06 -13.62 -5.59
C GLU A 65 -0.42 -14.81 -6.42
N LYS A 66 -1.72 -15.12 -6.34
CA LYS A 66 -2.31 -16.27 -7.03
C LYS A 66 -3.75 -15.97 -7.44
N LYS A 67 -4.11 -16.37 -8.65
CA LYS A 67 -5.50 -16.36 -9.12
C LYS A 67 -6.03 -17.78 -9.14
N SER A 68 -7.27 -17.98 -8.73
CA SER A 68 -7.91 -19.28 -8.74
C SER A 68 -9.39 -19.14 -9.09
N ARG A 69 -10.04 -20.27 -9.40
CA ARG A 69 -11.48 -20.24 -9.68
C ARG A 69 -12.22 -19.93 -8.38
N GLY A 70 -12.93 -18.81 -8.35
CA GLY A 70 -13.75 -18.39 -7.21
C GLY A 70 -13.06 -17.46 -6.21
N TYR A 71 -11.73 -17.34 -6.22
CA TYR A 71 -11.00 -16.44 -5.32
C TYR A 71 -9.65 -15.99 -5.89
N ASN A 72 -9.10 -14.93 -5.30
CA ASN A 72 -7.72 -14.50 -5.52
C ASN A 72 -6.97 -14.48 -4.18
N VAL A 73 -5.71 -14.88 -4.19
CA VAL A 73 -4.79 -14.62 -3.08
C VAL A 73 -4.03 -13.34 -3.41
N VAL A 74 -4.18 -12.36 -2.54
CA VAL A 74 -3.60 -11.03 -2.65
C VAL A 74 -2.67 -10.81 -1.48
N LYS A 75 -1.44 -10.39 -1.76
CA LYS A 75 -0.53 -9.88 -0.75
C LYS A 75 -0.88 -8.43 -0.46
N ALA A 76 -1.07 -8.10 0.79
CA ALA A 76 -1.28 -6.75 1.29
C ALA A 76 -0.10 -6.33 2.17
N ASP A 77 0.59 -5.28 1.77
CA ASP A 77 1.75 -4.71 2.44
C ASP A 77 1.36 -3.38 3.09
N ILE A 78 1.40 -3.33 4.42
CA ILE A 78 1.24 -2.08 5.17
C ILE A 78 2.58 -1.36 5.19
N LYS A 79 2.60 -0.13 4.68
CA LYS A 79 3.78 0.69 4.55
C LYS A 79 3.59 2.03 5.25
N VAL A 80 4.71 2.59 5.70
CA VAL A 80 4.80 4.00 6.11
C VAL A 80 5.61 4.76 5.04
N LEU A 81 5.07 5.89 4.62
CA LEU A 81 5.68 6.85 3.70
C LEU A 81 6.10 8.08 4.50
N ASP A 82 7.33 8.52 4.34
CA ASP A 82 7.77 9.85 4.75
C ASP A 82 7.41 10.82 3.64
N ARG A 83 6.53 11.78 3.95
CA ARG A 83 5.99 12.72 2.98
C ARG A 83 7.00 13.78 2.56
N GLN A 84 8.06 13.99 3.35
CA GLN A 84 9.13 14.94 3.02
C GLN A 84 10.15 14.30 2.07
N THR A 85 10.55 13.05 2.34
CA THR A 85 11.60 12.39 1.56
C THR A 85 11.07 11.49 0.45
N GLY A 86 9.80 11.10 0.49
CA GLY A 86 9.21 10.12 -0.42
C GLY A 86 9.64 8.67 -0.16
N ASN A 87 10.48 8.44 0.86
CA ASN A 87 10.95 7.10 1.23
C ASN A 87 9.81 6.30 1.85
N THR A 88 9.80 4.99 1.62
CA THR A 88 8.79 4.08 2.19
C THR A 88 9.45 2.97 3.00
N LYS A 89 8.72 2.43 3.98
CA LYS A 89 9.18 1.29 4.76
C LYS A 89 8.03 0.34 5.09
N LEU A 90 8.31 -0.95 4.99
CA LEU A 90 7.35 -2.01 5.30
C LEU A 90 7.17 -2.16 6.82
N LEU A 91 5.92 -2.25 7.25
CA LEU A 91 5.54 -2.48 8.65
C LEU A 91 5.06 -3.91 8.86
N ALA A 92 4.14 -4.36 8.02
CA ALA A 92 3.56 -5.69 8.05
C ALA A 92 3.19 -6.12 6.63
N SER A 93 3.20 -7.43 6.39
CA SER A 93 2.88 -8.02 5.09
C SER A 93 2.07 -9.28 5.29
N GLN A 94 1.01 -9.45 4.51
CA GLN A 94 0.04 -10.51 4.75
C GLN A 94 -0.56 -11.00 3.44
N SER A 95 -0.58 -12.32 3.25
CA SER A 95 -1.33 -12.96 2.16
C SER A 95 -2.78 -13.13 2.60
N ILE A 96 -3.71 -12.73 1.73
CA ILE A 96 -5.15 -12.65 2.04
C ILE A 96 -5.92 -13.27 0.90
N VAL A 97 -6.84 -14.16 1.24
CA VAL A 97 -7.80 -14.73 0.31
C VAL A 97 -8.98 -13.78 0.18
N ILE A 98 -9.29 -13.41 -1.05
CA ILE A 98 -10.44 -12.59 -1.42
C ILE A 98 -11.34 -13.41 -2.32
N ALA A 99 -12.55 -13.69 -1.85
CA ALA A 99 -13.57 -14.35 -2.65
C ALA A 99 -14.01 -13.45 -3.81
N ASN A 100 -14.19 -14.01 -5.01
CA ASN A 100 -14.72 -13.26 -6.15
C ASN A 100 -16.20 -12.92 -5.96
N ASN A 101 -16.93 -13.76 -5.21
CA ASN A 101 -18.33 -13.58 -4.87
C ASN A 101 -18.50 -13.79 -3.36
N LYS A 102 -19.35 -12.99 -2.73
CA LYS A 102 -19.57 -12.99 -1.27
C LYS A 102 -19.99 -14.35 -0.71
N ASP A 103 -20.74 -15.13 -1.49
CA ASP A 103 -21.29 -16.42 -1.07
C ASP A 103 -20.50 -17.62 -1.66
N ALA A 104 -19.29 -17.37 -2.16
CA ALA A 104 -18.46 -18.45 -2.70
C ALA A 104 -17.92 -19.34 -1.57
N ILE A 105 -18.23 -20.63 -1.65
CA ILE A 105 -17.57 -21.64 -0.81
C ILE A 105 -16.18 -21.90 -1.41
N LEU A 106 -15.14 -21.58 -0.65
CA LEU A 106 -13.76 -21.70 -1.12
C LEU A 106 -13.12 -22.95 -0.55
N GLU A 107 -12.81 -23.91 -1.41
CA GLU A 107 -11.91 -25.02 -1.07
C GLU A 107 -10.47 -24.56 -1.30
N ILE A 108 -9.80 -24.17 -0.22
CA ILE A 108 -8.43 -23.65 -0.28
C ILE A 108 -7.52 -24.66 0.41
N PRO A 109 -6.65 -25.36 -0.34
CA PRO A 109 -5.73 -26.35 0.22
C PRO A 109 -4.85 -25.78 1.34
N GLU A 110 -4.47 -24.50 1.22
CA GLU A 110 -3.65 -23.76 2.19
C GLU A 110 -4.40 -23.46 3.51
N LEU A 111 -5.72 -23.63 3.56
CA LEU A 111 -6.55 -23.50 4.77
C LEU A 111 -6.83 -24.86 5.46
N SER A 112 -6.28 -25.97 4.94
CA SER A 112 -6.56 -27.33 5.46
C SER A 112 -6.09 -27.56 6.90
N ASP A 113 -5.18 -26.73 7.41
CA ASP A 113 -4.91 -26.60 8.84
C ASP A 113 -5.90 -25.61 9.47
N ALA A 114 -7.07 -26.11 9.83
CA ALA A 114 -8.25 -25.38 10.32
C ALA A 114 -8.07 -24.57 11.62
N ARG A 115 -6.84 -24.31 12.08
CA ARG A 115 -6.54 -23.75 13.41
C ARG A 115 -6.08 -22.30 13.44
N SER A 116 -5.97 -21.57 12.31
CA SER A 116 -5.35 -20.23 12.35
C SER A 116 -5.84 -19.18 11.36
N THR A 117 -7.00 -19.37 10.74
CA THR A 117 -7.54 -18.42 9.76
C THR A 117 -8.26 -17.29 10.49
N THR A 118 -7.79 -16.06 10.36
CA THR A 118 -8.50 -14.88 10.88
C THR A 118 -9.33 -14.27 9.76
N GLU A 119 -10.62 -14.09 9.99
CA GLU A 119 -11.53 -13.44 9.03
C GLU A 119 -11.60 -11.93 9.33
N LEU A 120 -11.48 -11.11 8.29
CA LEU A 120 -11.67 -9.66 8.37
C LEU A 120 -13.17 -9.32 8.32
N THR A 121 -13.53 -8.10 8.72
CA THR A 121 -14.92 -7.63 8.77
C THR A 121 -15.66 -7.66 7.43
N ASN A 122 -14.94 -7.70 6.30
CA ASN A 122 -15.50 -7.82 4.96
C ASN A 122 -15.57 -9.27 4.44
N GLY A 123 -15.19 -10.26 5.26
CA GLY A 123 -15.19 -11.68 4.89
C GLY A 123 -13.90 -12.17 4.21
N ASP A 124 -12.90 -11.30 4.06
CA ASP A 124 -11.60 -11.70 3.52
C ASP A 124 -10.80 -12.52 4.55
N ILE A 125 -10.11 -13.57 4.11
CA ILE A 125 -9.47 -14.54 5.01
C ILE A 125 -7.96 -14.32 5.02
N LEU A 126 -7.39 -14.05 6.19
CA LEU A 126 -5.95 -13.90 6.40
C LEU A 126 -5.28 -15.29 6.41
N LEU A 127 -4.34 -15.52 5.49
CA LEU A 127 -3.53 -16.74 5.47
C LEU A 127 -2.46 -16.66 6.55
N HIS A 128 -2.53 -17.48 7.59
CA HIS A 128 -1.54 -17.37 8.67
C HIS A 128 -0.13 -17.59 8.13
N LYS A 129 0.73 -16.59 8.34
CA LYS A 129 2.16 -16.69 8.07
C LYS A 129 2.87 -16.37 9.38
N ASN A 130 3.80 -17.23 9.79
CA ASN A 130 4.70 -16.96 10.91
C ASN A 130 5.56 -15.74 10.57
N ASN A 131 5.04 -14.54 10.84
CA ASN A 131 5.75 -13.30 10.59
C ASN A 131 6.56 -12.94 11.84
N THR A 132 7.86 -12.74 11.64
CA THR A 132 8.82 -12.27 12.64
C THR A 132 8.85 -10.74 12.77
N ASN A 133 7.94 -10.03 12.11
CA ASN A 133 7.90 -8.58 12.11
C ASN A 133 7.37 -8.05 13.44
N LYS A 134 7.89 -6.88 13.87
CA LYS A 134 7.47 -6.19 15.11
C LYS A 134 5.97 -5.88 15.15
N TYR A 135 5.35 -5.69 13.99
CA TYR A 135 3.92 -5.38 13.86
C TYR A 135 3.18 -6.48 13.11
N GLN A 136 1.97 -6.79 13.57
CA GLN A 136 1.09 -7.75 12.90
C GLN A 136 0.06 -7.02 12.04
N PHE A 137 -0.22 -7.56 10.85
CA PHE A 137 -1.18 -6.98 9.92
C PHE A 137 -2.57 -6.84 10.54
N ASN A 138 -3.06 -7.90 11.20
CA ASN A 138 -4.37 -7.93 11.84
C ASN A 138 -4.56 -6.87 12.93
N ASP A 139 -3.48 -6.48 13.63
CA ASP A 139 -3.55 -5.42 14.64
C ASP A 139 -3.59 -4.03 14.00
N LEU A 140 -2.81 -3.81 12.94
CA LEU A 140 -2.74 -2.53 12.27
C LEU A 140 -4.00 -2.22 11.46
N VAL A 141 -4.67 -3.22 10.87
CA VAL A 141 -5.92 -2.99 10.12
C VAL A 141 -7.15 -2.77 11.01
N LYS A 142 -7.00 -2.80 12.34
CA LYS A 142 -8.05 -2.32 13.27
C LYS A 142 -8.26 -0.81 13.17
N TYR A 143 -7.25 -0.06 12.68
CA TYR A 143 -7.37 1.36 12.42
C TYR A 143 -8.09 1.62 11.10
N ASN A 144 -9.17 2.40 11.13
CA ASN A 144 -10.01 2.69 9.97
C ASN A 144 -9.23 3.23 8.76
N SER A 145 -8.20 4.06 8.99
CA SER A 145 -7.36 4.60 7.91
C SER A 145 -6.67 3.49 7.11
N LEU A 146 -6.09 2.52 7.80
CA LEU A 146 -5.41 1.37 7.22
C LEU A 146 -6.40 0.36 6.64
N TYR A 147 -7.52 0.10 7.32
CA TYR A 147 -8.58 -0.75 6.80
C TYR A 147 -9.14 -0.24 5.47
N ASN A 148 -9.51 1.04 5.42
CA ASN A 148 -10.01 1.68 4.21
C ASN A 148 -8.93 1.70 3.10
N SER A 149 -7.67 1.94 3.46
CA SER A 149 -6.56 1.87 2.52
C SER A 149 -6.43 0.47 1.92
N TYR A 150 -6.54 -0.57 2.74
CA TYR A 150 -6.54 -1.96 2.31
C TYR A 150 -7.68 -2.28 1.34
N VAL A 151 -8.93 -1.98 1.71
CA VAL A 151 -10.09 -2.26 0.86
C VAL A 151 -9.99 -1.49 -0.46
N ASN A 152 -9.59 -0.23 -0.42
CA ASN A 152 -9.41 0.58 -1.64
C ASN A 152 -8.31 0.01 -2.55
N SER A 153 -7.18 -0.37 -1.96
CA SER A 153 -6.03 -0.94 -2.67
C SER A 153 -6.44 -2.23 -3.39
N THR A 154 -7.13 -3.12 -2.67
CA THR A 154 -7.54 -4.43 -3.20
C THR A 154 -8.72 -4.32 -4.18
N ASN A 155 -9.66 -3.41 -3.96
CA ASN A 155 -10.72 -3.08 -4.92
C ASN A 155 -10.15 -2.57 -6.24
N LYS A 156 -9.18 -1.65 -6.17
CA LYS A 156 -8.48 -1.14 -7.36
C LYS A 156 -7.72 -2.25 -8.08
N LEU A 157 -7.02 -3.11 -7.33
CA LEU A 157 -6.24 -4.22 -7.88
C LEU A 157 -7.11 -5.25 -8.62
N LEU A 158 -8.27 -5.58 -8.04
CA LEU A 158 -9.17 -6.62 -8.56
C LEU A 158 -10.29 -6.06 -9.45
N ASN A 159 -10.35 -4.75 -9.63
CA ASN A 159 -11.45 -4.05 -10.30
C ASN A 159 -12.83 -4.41 -9.71
N THR A 160 -12.95 -4.33 -8.39
CA THR A 160 -14.18 -4.63 -7.64
C THR A 160 -14.64 -3.43 -6.81
N SER A 161 -15.86 -3.48 -6.25
CA SER A 161 -16.43 -2.43 -5.40
C SER A 161 -16.96 -2.99 -4.09
N ARG A 162 -16.07 -3.60 -3.30
CA ARG A 162 -16.42 -4.14 -1.97
C ARG A 162 -16.53 -2.98 -0.97
N LEU A 163 -17.54 -3.03 -0.10
CA LEU A 163 -17.87 -1.96 0.82
C LEU A 163 -16.87 -1.86 1.98
N ASN A 164 -16.53 -0.62 2.35
CA ASN A 164 -16.02 -0.31 3.69
C ASN A 164 -17.24 -0.31 4.62
N LYS A 165 -17.23 -1.13 5.68
CA LYS A 165 -18.35 -1.18 6.63
C LYS A 165 -18.09 -0.25 7.81
#